data_AF-A0A0F7N636-F1
#
_entry.id   AF-A0A0F7N636-F1
#
_cell.length_a   1.000
_cell.length_b   1.000
_cell.length_c   1.000
_cell.angle_alpha   90.00
_cell.angle_beta   90.00
_cell.angle_gamma   90.00
#
_symmetry.space_group_name_H-M   'P 1'
#
loop_
_entity.id
_entity.type
_entity.pdbx_description
1 polymer ?
#
loop_
_entity_poly.entity_id
_entity_poly.type
_entity_poly.pdbx_seq_one_letter_code
_entity_poly.pdbx_strand_id
1 'polypeptide(L)'
;MVAGLRVDASVLIPEDELRWELPADPAVGRADPTLGGFCTVLTVDTTACAALDARQRQRIRERVARFRRSGDVVVANVDGVITVTVDWIVGPPESGHLAREHLAAVLRDAL
;
A
#
# COMPACT_ATOMS: atom_id res chain seq x y z
N MET A 1 -2.61 -8.37 20.54
CA MET A 1 -2.26 -7.20 19.71
C MET A 1 -2.89 -7.43 18.36
N VAL A 2 -3.74 -6.52 17.88
CA VAL A 2 -4.33 -6.65 16.54
C VAL A 2 -3.26 -6.18 15.55
N ALA A 3 -2.72 -7.09 14.75
CA ALA A 3 -1.80 -6.74 13.66
C ALA A 3 -2.62 -6.06 12.55
N GLY A 4 -2.14 -4.92 12.05
CA GLY A 4 -2.84 -4.16 11.02
C GLY A 4 -2.23 -2.77 10.77
N LEU A 5 -2.80 -2.06 9.80
CA LEU A 5 -2.40 -0.71 9.43
C LEU A 5 -3.25 0.34 10.16
N ARG A 6 -2.61 1.08 11.07
CA ARG A 6 -3.24 2.21 11.77
C ARG A 6 -3.25 3.44 10.87
N VAL A 7 -4.42 3.88 10.45
CA VAL A 7 -4.57 5.11 9.64
C VAL A 7 -4.73 6.32 10.57
N ASP A 8 -5.61 6.21 11.58
CA ASP A 8 -5.88 7.23 12.59
C ASP A 8 -6.34 6.58 13.92
N ALA A 9 -6.58 7.38 14.97
CA ALA A 9 -7.13 6.94 16.25
C ALA A 9 -8.41 6.08 16.13
N SER A 10 -9.23 6.35 15.12
CA SER A 10 -10.51 5.64 14.90
C SER A 10 -10.46 4.56 13.82
N VAL A 11 -9.39 4.49 13.01
CA VAL A 11 -9.33 3.59 11.84
C VAL A 11 -8.10 2.69 11.91
N LEU A 12 -8.36 1.38 12.01
CA LEU A 12 -7.36 0.31 11.94
C LEU A 12 -7.80 -0.66 10.85
N ILE A 13 -7.04 -0.75 9.77
CA ILE A 13 -7.25 -1.75 8.73
C ILE A 13 -6.60 -3.05 9.21
N PRO A 14 -7.34 -4.16 9.35
CA PRO A 14 -6.78 -5.42 9.82
C PRO A 14 -5.81 -5.99 8.77
N GLU A 15 -4.81 -6.75 9.23
CA GLU A 15 -3.78 -7.32 8.34
C GLU A 15 -4.37 -8.24 7.25
N ASP A 16 -5.52 -8.90 7.47
CA ASP A 16 -6.13 -9.78 6.45
C ASP A 16 -6.70 -9.03 5.24
N GLU A 17 -7.01 -7.74 5.41
CA GLU A 17 -7.44 -6.83 4.34
C GLU A 17 -6.24 -6.29 3.55
N LEU A 18 -5.00 -6.47 4.06
CA LEU A 18 -3.77 -6.06 3.41
C LEU A 18 -3.20 -7.21 2.57
N ARG A 19 -3.19 -7.03 1.26
CA ARG A 19 -2.59 -7.98 0.32
C ARG A 19 -1.14 -7.62 0.06
N TRP A 20 -0.26 -8.53 0.46
CA TRP A 20 1.18 -8.40 0.26
C TRP A 20 1.64 -9.24 -0.91
N GLU A 21 2.29 -8.61 -1.89
CA GLU A 21 3.18 -9.30 -2.81
C GLU A 21 4.60 -8.88 -2.43
N LEU A 22 5.26 -9.76 -1.68
CA LEU A 22 6.66 -9.60 -1.31
C LEU A 22 7.53 -9.92 -2.53
N PRO A 23 8.76 -9.40 -2.58
CA PRO A 23 9.65 -9.67 -3.69
C PRO A 23 9.73 -11.18 -3.95
N ALA A 24 9.39 -11.58 -5.18
CA ALA A 24 9.75 -12.90 -5.65
C ALA A 24 11.28 -12.99 -5.66
N ASP A 25 11.80 -14.19 -5.42
CA ASP A 25 13.20 -14.52 -5.61
C ASP A 25 13.73 -13.81 -6.88
N PRO A 26 14.91 -13.17 -6.84
CA PRO A 26 15.46 -12.45 -7.99
C PRO A 26 15.52 -13.30 -9.28
N ALA A 27 15.43 -14.63 -9.18
CA ALA A 27 15.31 -15.55 -10.32
C ALA A 27 13.95 -15.56 -11.04
N VAL A 28 12.87 -15.00 -10.47
CA VAL A 28 11.48 -15.17 -10.96
C VAL A 28 10.97 -13.92 -11.73
N GLY A 29 11.83 -12.97 -12.05
CA GLY A 29 11.64 -12.15 -13.26
C GLY A 29 10.67 -10.95 -13.16
N ARG A 30 10.62 -10.27 -12.02
CA ARG A 30 10.12 -8.87 -11.96
C ARG A 30 11.18 -7.86 -11.52
N ALA A 31 12.41 -8.31 -11.35
CA ALA A 31 13.58 -7.46 -11.15
C ALA A 31 14.21 -7.20 -12.52
N ASP A 32 14.58 -5.96 -12.82
CA ASP A 32 15.50 -5.71 -13.91
C ASP A 32 16.83 -6.44 -13.59
N PRO A 33 17.25 -7.43 -14.38
CA PRO A 33 18.40 -8.28 -14.06
C PRO A 33 19.72 -7.51 -14.10
N THR A 34 19.74 -6.26 -14.60
CA THR A 34 20.93 -5.40 -14.55
C THR A 34 21.08 -4.65 -13.22
N LEU A 35 20.04 -4.63 -12.38
CA LEU A 35 19.93 -3.77 -11.20
C LEU A 35 19.66 -4.50 -9.88
N GLY A 36 19.31 -5.80 -9.92
CA GLY A 36 19.21 -6.65 -8.73
C GLY A 36 18.18 -6.19 -7.68
N GLY A 37 17.09 -5.54 -8.12
CA GLY A 37 16.12 -4.93 -7.22
C GLY A 37 15.04 -5.86 -6.68
N PHE A 38 14.66 -5.64 -5.42
CA PHE A 38 13.46 -6.23 -4.80
C PHE A 38 12.27 -5.26 -4.97
N CYS A 39 11.07 -5.79 -5.21
CA CYS A 39 9.83 -5.02 -5.30
C CYS A 39 8.87 -5.48 -4.21
N THR A 40 8.39 -4.56 -3.37
CA THR A 40 7.33 -4.84 -2.39
C THR A 40 6.05 -4.16 -2.85
N VAL A 41 4.98 -4.93 -2.96
CA VAL A 41 3.65 -4.42 -3.30
C VAL A 41 2.71 -4.65 -2.13
N LEU A 42 2.04 -3.59 -1.70
CA LEU A 42 0.99 -3.61 -0.69
C LEU A 42 -0.30 -3.09 -1.31
N THR A 43 -1.34 -3.90 -1.31
CA THR A 43 -2.66 -3.53 -1.85
C THR A 43 -3.73 -3.61 -0.78
N VAL A 44 -4.66 -2.65 -0.79
CA VAL A 44 -5.89 -2.69 0.00
C VAL A 44 -7.09 -2.34 -0.88
N ASP A 45 -8.16 -3.11 -0.73
CA ASP A 45 -9.46 -2.78 -1.33
C ASP A 45 -10.30 -1.99 -0.32
N THR A 46 -10.30 -0.67 -0.47
CA THR A 46 -11.04 0.20 0.44
C THR A 46 -12.56 0.12 0.24
N THR A 47 -13.04 -0.43 -0.88
CA THR A 47 -14.46 -0.54 -1.18
C THR A 47 -15.12 -1.66 -0.37
N ALA A 48 -14.37 -2.74 -0.11
CA ALA A 48 -14.81 -3.90 0.66
C ALA A 48 -14.38 -3.84 2.14
N CYS A 49 -13.40 -3.00 2.49
CA CYS A 49 -12.78 -3.00 3.82
C CYS A 49 -13.78 -2.76 4.96
N ALA A 50 -13.92 -3.74 5.86
CA ALA A 50 -14.88 -3.71 6.97
C ALA A 50 -14.58 -2.60 8.00
N ALA A 51 -13.32 -2.16 8.09
CA ALA A 51 -12.90 -1.09 8.98
C ALA A 51 -13.31 0.32 8.53
N LEU A 52 -13.78 0.48 7.29
CA LEU A 52 -14.19 1.76 6.71
C LEU A 52 -15.71 1.84 6.61
N ASP A 53 -16.30 2.95 7.07
CA ASP A 53 -17.72 3.24 6.87
C ASP A 53 -18.00 3.79 5.45
N ALA A 54 -19.28 3.85 5.06
CA ALA A 54 -19.67 4.27 3.71
C ALA A 54 -19.16 5.68 3.34
N ARG A 55 -19.10 6.60 4.31
CA ARG A 55 -18.64 7.98 4.08
C ARG A 55 -17.13 8.02 3.89
N GLN A 56 -16.38 7.26 4.67
CA GLN A 56 -14.94 7.11 4.56
C GLN A 56 -14.55 6.50 3.20
N ARG A 57 -15.25 5.43 2.77
CA ARG A 57 -15.04 4.80 1.46
C ARG A 57 -15.28 5.79 0.31
N GLN A 58 -16.35 6.57 0.40
CA GLN A 58 -16.64 7.61 -0.58
C GLN A 58 -15.54 8.67 -0.65
N ARG A 59 -15.09 9.18 0.51
CA ARG A 59 -14.02 10.19 0.56
C ARG A 59 -12.71 9.67 0.00
N ILE A 60 -12.34 8.43 0.29
CA ILE A 60 -11.16 7.78 -0.27
C ILE A 60 -11.26 7.73 -1.80
N ARG A 61 -12.39 7.29 -2.34
CA ARG A 61 -12.60 7.20 -3.79
C ARG A 61 -12.49 8.56 -4.49
N GLU A 62 -13.00 9.62 -3.87
CA GLU A 62 -13.02 10.97 -4.43
C GLU A 62 -11.67 11.71 -4.29
N ARG A 63 -10.94 11.49 -3.18
CA ARG A 63 -9.77 12.30 -2.80
C ARG A 63 -8.45 11.62 -3.08
N VAL A 64 -8.36 10.29 -3.04
CA VAL A 64 -7.09 9.61 -3.35
C VAL A 64 -6.81 9.72 -4.84
N ALA A 65 -5.72 10.41 -5.18
CA ALA A 65 -5.26 10.54 -6.55
C ALA A 65 -5.10 9.17 -7.22
N ARG A 66 -5.50 9.07 -8.50
CA ARG A 66 -5.35 7.83 -9.30
C ARG A 66 -3.91 7.33 -9.35
N PHE A 67 -2.96 8.25 -9.30
CA PHE A 67 -1.53 7.93 -9.38
C PHE A 67 -0.71 9.01 -8.65
N ARG A 68 0.26 8.57 -7.86
CA ARG A 68 1.29 9.41 -7.23
C ARG A 68 2.62 8.66 -7.23
N ARG A 69 3.70 9.36 -7.55
CA ARG A 69 5.07 8.85 -7.36
C ARG A 69 5.83 9.76 -6.40
N SER A 70 6.56 9.17 -5.47
CA SER A 70 7.42 9.85 -4.51
C SER A 70 8.73 9.08 -4.39
N GLY A 71 9.72 9.47 -5.20
CA GLY A 71 10.97 8.71 -5.34
C GLY A 71 10.69 7.30 -5.88
N ASP A 72 11.07 6.32 -5.06
CA ASP A 72 10.98 4.88 -5.27
C ASP A 72 9.62 4.28 -4.88
N VAL A 73 8.71 5.10 -4.33
CA VAL A 73 7.36 4.67 -3.97
C VAL A 73 6.35 5.17 -4.99
N VAL A 74 5.58 4.24 -5.54
CA VAL A 74 4.45 4.49 -6.42
C VAL A 74 3.17 4.12 -5.70
N VAL A 75 2.17 5.00 -5.74
CA VAL A 75 0.82 4.75 -5.24
C VAL A 75 -0.13 4.85 -6.42
N ALA A 76 -0.87 3.79 -6.69
CA ALA A 76 -1.94 3.75 -7.68
C ALA A 76 -3.28 3.54 -6.99
N ASN A 77 -4.33 4.20 -7.46
CA ASN A 77 -5.70 4.00 -7.03
C ASN A 77 -6.57 3.70 -8.24
N VAL A 78 -7.15 2.50 -8.27
CA VAL A 78 -8.10 2.07 -9.29
C VAL A 78 -9.43 1.81 -8.59
N ASP A 79 -10.34 2.78 -8.70
CA ASP A 79 -11.71 2.70 -8.16
C ASP A 79 -11.80 2.32 -6.65
N GLY A 80 -10.83 2.74 -5.83
CA GLY A 80 -10.79 2.43 -4.40
C GLY A 80 -9.91 1.23 -4.04
N VAL A 81 -9.32 0.56 -5.02
CA VAL A 81 -8.22 -0.37 -4.81
C VAL A 81 -6.93 0.42 -4.84
N ILE A 82 -6.28 0.56 -3.69
CA ILE A 82 -5.03 1.30 -3.55
C ILE A 82 -3.88 0.33 -3.49
N THR A 83 -2.94 0.49 -4.42
CA THR A 83 -1.71 -0.30 -4.50
C THR A 83 -0.52 0.61 -4.28
N VAL A 84 0.30 0.26 -3.30
CA VAL A 84 1.59 0.90 -3.02
C VAL A 84 2.69 -0.05 -3.47
N THR A 85 3.50 0.40 -4.41
CA THR A 85 4.66 -0.31 -4.92
C THR A 85 5.91 0.41 -4.46
N VAL A 86 6.83 -0.30 -3.81
CA VAL A 86 8.14 0.20 -3.40
C VAL A 86 9.19 -0.51 -4.25
N ASP A 87 9.87 0.27 -5.10
CA ASP A 87 10.87 -0.19 -6.07
C ASP A 87 12.28 0.14 -5.58
N TRP A 88 13.09 -0.87 -5.20
CA TRP A 88 14.56 -0.80 -5.05
C TRP A 88 15.23 -0.38 -3.70
N ILE A 89 16.53 -0.73 -3.60
CA ILE A 89 17.59 -0.76 -2.55
C ILE A 89 17.28 -1.39 -1.18
N VAL A 90 16.10 -1.19 -0.61
CA VAL A 90 15.85 -1.60 0.78
C VAL A 90 15.28 -3.01 0.84
N GLY A 91 16.05 -3.92 1.45
CA GLY A 91 15.61 -5.29 1.70
C GLY A 91 14.43 -5.32 2.69
N PRO A 92 13.71 -6.46 2.76
CA PRO A 92 12.80 -6.70 3.86
C PRO A 92 13.57 -6.65 5.19
N PRO A 93 13.03 -6.02 6.26
CA PRO A 93 11.64 -5.56 6.42
C PRO A 93 11.36 -4.09 6.05
N GLU A 94 12.38 -3.33 5.59
CA GLU A 94 12.30 -1.87 5.45
C GLU A 94 11.36 -1.43 4.32
N SER A 95 11.35 -2.14 3.19
CA SER A 95 10.40 -1.92 2.09
C SER A 95 8.94 -2.08 2.52
N GLY A 96 8.65 -3.03 3.41
CA GLY A 96 7.32 -3.25 3.98
C GLY A 96 6.90 -2.12 4.93
N HIS A 97 7.84 -1.55 5.67
CA HIS A 97 7.58 -0.37 6.52
C HIS A 97 7.21 0.85 5.67
N LEU A 98 8.00 1.12 4.61
CA LEU A 98 7.73 2.21 3.66
C LEU A 98 6.36 2.04 2.98
N ALA A 99 6.03 0.83 2.52
CA ALA A 99 4.74 0.55 1.90
C ALA A 99 3.58 0.88 2.85
N ARG A 100 3.68 0.49 4.13
CA ARG A 100 2.69 0.81 5.17
C ARG A 100 2.60 2.31 5.44
N GLU A 101 3.73 2.97 5.61
CA GLU A 101 3.76 4.41 5.91
C GLU A 101 3.05 5.21 4.81
N HIS A 102 3.38 4.92 3.55
CA HIS A 102 2.79 5.58 2.40
C HIS A 102 1.30 5.26 2.25
N LEU A 103 0.89 4.01 2.46
CA LEU A 103 -0.53 3.64 2.42
C LEU A 103 -1.33 4.36 3.51
N ALA A 104 -0.82 4.38 4.75
CA ALA A 104 -1.46 5.09 5.85
C ALA A 104 -1.53 6.60 5.60
N ALA A 105 -0.48 7.20 5.04
CA ALA A 105 -0.47 8.63 4.71
C ALA A 105 -1.52 8.98 3.65
N VAL A 106 -1.64 8.18 2.60
CA VAL A 106 -2.64 8.37 1.53
C VAL A 106 -4.06 8.27 2.06
N LEU A 107 -4.33 7.25 2.89
CA LEU A 107 -5.64 7.08 3.51
C LEU A 107 -5.94 8.22 4.48
N ARG A 108 -4.99 8.63 5.31
CA ARG A 108 -5.17 9.71 6.28
C ARG A 108 -5.46 11.05 5.61
N ASP A 109 -4.80 11.36 4.50
CA ASP A 109 -5.07 12.59 3.74
C ASP A 109 -6.50 12.60 3.18
N ALA A 110 -7.00 11.44 2.76
CA ALA A 110 -8.33 11.28 2.20
C ALA A 110 -9.46 11.25 3.25
N LEU A 111 -9.19 10.73 4.45
CA LEU A 111 -10.12 10.73 5.58
C LEU A 111 -10.20 12.10 6.29
#